data_AF-A0A3N7GSH1-F1
#
_entry.id   AF-A0A3N7GSH1-F1
#
_cell.length_a   1.000
_cell.length_b   1.000
_cell.length_c   1.000
_cell.angle_alpha   90.00
_cell.angle_beta   90.00
_cell.angle_gamma   90.00
#
_symmetry.space_group_name_H-M   'P 1'
#
loop_
_entity.id
_entity.type
_entity.pdbx_description
1 polymer ?
#
loop_
_entity_poly.entity_id
_entity_poly.type
_entity_poly.pdbx_seq_one_letter_code
_entity_poly.pdbx_strand_id
1 'polypeptide(L)'
;TDSTGFARVHVARATLTDGVLQDWQYYSDGNWANNPAASTPLQGIQTNVSEQFNVFKLKGRYVLVTQTRSQENEVFVALSDHPAGPFSQEKQIFKVSEPLAEKKMFAYNTMVHPQFQKEDRILMCYNVNCYEEADLFNHASYYKPRFFWVPIKAILGD
;
A
#
# COMPACT_ATOMS: atom_id res chain seq x y z
N THR A 1 -5.97 -12.34 -16.78
CA THR A 1 -4.52 -12.19 -17.00
C THR A 1 -4.03 -11.22 -15.97
N ASP A 2 -3.21 -11.66 -15.02
CA ASP A 2 -2.57 -10.71 -14.10
C ASP A 2 -1.79 -9.72 -14.95
N SER A 3 -2.12 -8.44 -14.80
CA SER A 3 -1.51 -7.38 -15.59
C SER A 3 -0.01 -7.37 -15.30
N THR A 4 0.79 -7.81 -16.27
CA THR A 4 2.26 -7.76 -16.24
C THR A 4 2.80 -6.32 -16.39
N GLY A 5 1.90 -5.35 -16.56
CA GLY A 5 2.23 -3.92 -16.65
C GLY A 5 2.53 -3.31 -15.27
N PHE A 6 3.43 -2.33 -15.28
CA PHE A 6 3.64 -1.44 -14.14
C PHE A 6 2.36 -0.63 -13.87
N ALA A 7 1.73 -0.85 -12.71
CA ALA A 7 0.59 -0.06 -12.28
C ALA A 7 1.09 1.33 -11.87
N ARG A 8 0.50 2.36 -12.48
CA ARG A 8 0.86 3.76 -12.21
C ARG A 8 -0.14 4.33 -11.20
N VAL A 9 0.37 5.01 -10.17
CA VAL A 9 -0.48 5.65 -9.16
C VAL A 9 -1.00 6.97 -9.71
N HIS A 10 -2.31 7.14 -9.64
CA HIS A 10 -3.00 8.42 -9.87
C HIS A 10 -3.68 8.86 -8.57
N VAL A 11 -3.93 10.16 -8.43
CA VAL A 11 -4.65 10.70 -7.27
C VAL A 11 -5.74 11.67 -7.71
N ALA A 12 -6.86 11.61 -7.00
CA ALA A 12 -7.95 12.55 -7.10
C ALA A 12 -8.28 13.10 -5.70
N ARG A 13 -8.87 14.29 -5.64
CA ARG A 13 -9.39 14.91 -4.42
C ARG A 13 -10.82 15.39 -4.68
N ALA A 14 -11.60 15.50 -3.61
CA ALA A 14 -12.97 15.98 -3.66
C ALA A 14 -13.24 16.84 -2.43
N THR A 15 -14.22 17.73 -2.55
CA THR A 15 -14.80 18.47 -1.43
C THR A 15 -15.83 17.58 -0.75
N LEU A 16 -15.79 17.51 0.58
CA LEU A 16 -16.85 16.87 1.37
C LEU A 16 -17.85 17.94 1.82
N THR A 17 -19.10 17.84 1.38
CA THR A 17 -20.19 18.75 1.75
C THR A 17 -21.41 17.93 2.12
N ASP A 18 -21.97 18.15 3.31
CA ASP A 18 -23.14 17.43 3.84
C ASP A 18 -23.03 15.90 3.74
N GLY A 19 -21.82 15.37 3.93
CA GLY A 19 -21.55 13.92 3.86
C GLY A 19 -21.38 13.36 2.45
N VAL A 20 -21.43 14.19 1.41
CA VAL A 20 -21.27 13.80 0.01
C VAL A 20 -19.96 14.34 -0.55
N LEU A 21 -19.20 13.46 -1.24
CA LEU A 21 -18.01 13.87 -2.00
C LEU A 21 -18.42 14.46 -3.33
N GLN A 22 -18.02 15.71 -3.58
CA GLN A 22 -18.33 16.47 -4.80
C GLN A 22 -17.11 17.24 -5.28
N ASP A 23 -17.24 17.90 -6.44
CA ASP A 23 -16.19 18.72 -7.06
C ASP A 23 -14.86 17.96 -7.22
N TRP A 24 -14.94 16.76 -7.78
CA TRP A 24 -13.76 15.92 -8.01
C TRP A 24 -12.74 16.62 -8.91
N GLN A 25 -11.50 16.61 -8.45
CA GLN A 25 -10.34 17.08 -9.19
C GLN A 25 -9.28 15.99 -9.25
N TYR A 26 -8.62 15.89 -10.39
CA TYR A 26 -7.64 14.86 -10.71
C TYR A 26 -6.28 15.52 -10.90
N TYR A 27 -5.25 14.94 -10.28
CA TYR A 27 -3.90 15.48 -10.39
C TYR A 27 -3.38 15.36 -11.82
N SER A 28 -2.83 16.45 -12.34
CA SER A 28 -2.30 16.58 -13.69
C SER A 28 -1.04 17.46 -13.65
N ASP A 29 0.10 16.82 -13.48
CA ASP A 29 1.45 17.41 -13.57
C ASP A 29 1.60 18.75 -12.81
N GLY A 30 1.50 18.67 -11.48
CA GLY A 30 1.57 19.83 -10.59
C GLY A 30 0.27 20.63 -10.46
N ASN A 31 -0.75 20.32 -11.28
CA ASN A 31 -2.04 20.99 -11.29
C ASN A 31 -3.20 20.04 -10.97
N TRP A 32 -4.41 20.60 -10.93
CA TRP A 32 -5.66 19.88 -10.70
C TRP A 32 -6.66 20.15 -11.83
N ALA A 33 -7.16 19.10 -12.46
CA ALA A 33 -8.12 19.17 -13.56
C ALA A 33 -9.46 18.54 -13.15
N ASN A 34 -10.57 19.02 -13.71
CA ASN A 34 -11.90 18.42 -13.47
C ASN A 34 -12.18 17.21 -14.37
N ASN A 35 -11.37 17.01 -15.41
CA ASN A 35 -11.49 15.87 -16.32
C ASN A 35 -10.61 14.69 -15.85
N PRO A 36 -11.17 13.51 -15.52
CA PRO A 36 -10.39 12.35 -15.12
C PRO A 36 -9.37 11.90 -16.17
N ALA A 37 -9.68 12.05 -17.46
CA ALA A 37 -8.78 11.66 -18.55
C ALA A 37 -7.51 12.52 -18.64
N ALA A 38 -7.49 13.69 -17.99
CA ALA A 38 -6.31 14.55 -17.91
C ALA A 38 -5.34 14.13 -16.79
N SER A 39 -5.67 13.11 -16.00
CA SER A 39 -4.83 12.72 -14.87
C SER A 39 -3.47 12.19 -15.32
N THR A 40 -2.41 12.64 -14.65
CA THR A 40 -1.06 12.10 -14.85
C THR A 40 -0.59 11.30 -13.64
N PRO A 41 0.28 10.28 -13.86
CA PRO A 41 0.85 9.50 -12.77
C PRO A 41 1.63 10.35 -11.77
N LEU A 42 1.58 9.97 -10.49
CA LEU A 42 2.47 10.50 -9.47
C LEU A 42 3.92 10.13 -9.78
N GLN A 43 4.82 11.07 -9.50
CA GLN A 43 6.25 10.93 -9.79
C GLN A 43 7.00 10.28 -8.61
N GLY A 44 8.09 9.58 -8.94
CA GLY A 44 9.06 9.06 -7.96
C GLY A 44 8.66 7.77 -7.23
N ILE A 45 7.64 7.07 -7.72
CA ILE A 45 7.29 5.70 -7.31
C ILE A 45 7.92 4.74 -8.32
N GLN A 46 8.87 3.92 -7.88
CA GLN A 46 9.63 3.02 -8.74
C GLN A 46 9.18 1.56 -8.59
N THR A 47 8.65 1.19 -7.43
CA THR A 47 8.07 -0.13 -7.20
C THR A 47 6.66 -0.22 -7.76
N ASN A 48 6.35 -1.35 -8.40
CA ASN A 48 5.01 -1.61 -8.89
C ASN A 48 4.03 -1.67 -7.71
N VAL A 49 2.94 -0.90 -7.78
CA VAL A 49 1.99 -0.82 -6.67
C VAL A 49 0.97 -1.95 -6.70
N SER A 50 0.69 -2.51 -5.52
CA SER A 50 -0.43 -3.45 -5.33
C SER A 50 -1.77 -2.72 -5.44
N GLU A 51 -2.82 -3.49 -5.69
CA GLU A 51 -4.23 -3.06 -5.68
C GLU A 51 -4.62 -2.36 -4.37
N GLN A 52 -3.96 -2.72 -3.26
CA GLN A 52 -4.22 -2.18 -1.93
C GLN A 52 -2.98 -1.50 -1.35
N PHE A 53 -2.45 -0.49 -2.06
CA PHE A 53 -1.45 0.40 -1.47
C PHE A 53 -2.11 1.39 -0.50
N ASN A 54 -1.33 1.91 0.46
CA ASN A 54 -1.79 2.82 1.49
C ASN A 54 -1.09 4.17 1.31
N VAL A 55 -1.80 5.28 1.54
CA VAL A 55 -1.17 6.61 1.70
C VAL A 55 -1.69 7.23 2.99
N PHE A 56 -0.78 7.61 3.89
CA PHE A 56 -1.13 8.18 5.19
C PHE A 56 -0.08 9.20 5.65
N LYS A 57 -0.45 10.06 6.60
CA LYS A 57 0.47 11.03 7.20
C LYS A 57 1.08 10.46 8.48
N LEU A 58 2.40 10.50 8.61
CA LEU A 58 3.15 10.03 9.77
C LEU A 58 4.24 11.04 10.13
N LYS A 59 4.20 11.57 11.37
CA LYS A 59 5.16 12.57 11.89
C LYS A 59 5.45 13.71 10.88
N GLY A 60 4.41 14.21 10.19
CA GLY A 60 4.50 15.32 9.25
C GLY A 60 4.72 14.95 7.77
N ARG A 61 5.20 13.73 7.48
CA ARG A 61 5.46 13.24 6.11
C ARG A 61 4.28 12.40 5.61
N TYR A 62 4.07 12.38 4.30
CA TYR A 62 3.20 11.40 3.63
C TYR A 62 4.01 10.14 3.33
N VAL A 63 3.43 9.00 3.67
CA VAL A 63 4.01 7.67 3.49
C VAL A 63 3.11 6.89 2.55
N LEU A 64 3.66 6.45 1.43
CA LEU A 64 3.06 5.42 0.59
C LEU A 64 3.61 4.07 1.04
N VAL A 65 2.75 3.08 1.25
CA VAL A 65 3.13 1.68 1.52
C VAL A 65 2.52 0.78 0.45
N THR A 66 3.34 -0.06 -0.16
CA THR A 66 2.89 -1.06 -1.15
C THR A 66 3.57 -2.40 -0.93
N GLN A 67 2.87 -3.48 -1.25
CA GLN A 67 3.45 -4.83 -1.34
C GLN A 67 3.72 -5.17 -2.81
N THR A 68 4.83 -5.83 -3.10
CA THR A 68 5.11 -6.33 -4.45
C THR A 68 4.15 -7.47 -4.81
N ARG A 69 3.82 -7.60 -6.09
CA ARG A 69 3.08 -8.77 -6.63
C ARG A 69 3.98 -9.99 -6.86
N SER A 70 5.24 -9.91 -6.45
CA SER A 70 6.21 -10.99 -6.64
C SER A 70 6.03 -12.05 -5.56
N GLN A 71 6.54 -13.27 -5.83
CA GLN A 71 6.58 -14.34 -4.83
C GLN A 71 7.41 -13.96 -3.59
N GLU A 72 8.28 -12.96 -3.70
CA GLU A 72 9.11 -12.45 -2.62
C GLU A 72 8.32 -11.70 -1.55
N ASN A 73 7.10 -11.22 -1.86
CA ASN A 73 6.19 -10.56 -0.90
C ASN A 73 6.87 -9.46 -0.07
N GLU A 74 7.47 -8.51 -0.77
CA GLU A 74 8.25 -7.43 -0.18
C GLU A 74 7.37 -6.20 0.00
N VAL A 75 7.55 -5.51 1.13
CA VAL A 75 6.80 -4.30 1.45
C VAL A 75 7.74 -3.11 1.35
N PHE A 76 7.38 -2.16 0.49
CA PHE A 76 8.10 -0.93 0.23
C PHE A 76 7.37 0.27 0.79
N VAL A 77 8.15 1.27 1.19
CA VAL A 77 7.68 2.63 1.50
C VAL A 77 8.25 3.62 0.49
N ALA A 78 7.52 4.70 0.25
CA ALA A 78 8.04 5.93 -0.35
C ALA A 78 7.50 7.15 0.40
N LEU A 79 8.28 8.23 0.48
CA LEU A 79 7.98 9.41 1.29
C LEU A 79 7.75 10.66 0.43
N SER A 80 6.86 11.54 0.89
CA SER A 80 6.64 12.86 0.30
C SER A 80 6.25 13.90 1.35
N ASP A 81 6.40 15.17 1.03
CA ASP A 81 5.88 16.28 1.83
C ASP A 81 4.43 16.62 1.47
N HIS A 82 3.94 16.09 0.34
CA HIS A 82 2.58 16.31 -0.17
C HIS A 82 1.88 14.99 -0.51
N PRO A 83 0.54 14.92 -0.38
CA PRO A 83 -0.20 13.70 -0.69
C PRO A 83 -0.16 13.31 -2.18
N ALA A 84 0.12 14.27 -3.06
CA ALA A 84 0.25 14.08 -4.50
C ALA A 84 1.71 13.94 -4.96
N GLY A 85 2.65 13.70 -4.03
CA GLY A 85 4.05 13.60 -4.36
C GLY A 85 4.74 14.95 -4.65
N PRO A 86 5.93 14.93 -5.28
CA PRO A 86 6.65 13.73 -5.72
C PRO A 86 7.01 12.83 -4.52
N PHE A 87 6.94 11.52 -4.72
CA PHE A 87 7.43 10.55 -3.75
C PHE A 87 8.93 10.29 -3.99
N SER A 88 9.62 9.85 -2.95
CA SER A 88 11.07 9.63 -2.97
C SER A 88 11.48 8.69 -1.84
N GLN A 89 12.79 8.44 -1.71
CA GLN A 89 13.36 7.63 -0.62
C GLN A 89 12.73 6.23 -0.54
N GLU A 90 12.47 5.64 -1.71
CA GLU A 90 11.84 4.32 -1.78
C GLU A 90 12.76 3.27 -1.17
N LYS A 91 12.23 2.45 -0.26
CA LYS A 91 12.98 1.39 0.40
C LYS A 91 12.07 0.27 0.87
N GLN A 92 12.63 -0.95 0.92
CA GLN A 92 11.99 -2.09 1.54
C GLN A 92 12.05 -1.98 3.06
N ILE A 93 10.92 -2.23 3.73
CA ILE A 93 10.81 -2.19 5.20
C ILE A 93 10.46 -3.54 5.81
N PHE A 94 9.94 -4.48 5.01
CA PHE A 94 9.53 -5.79 5.48
C PHE A 94 9.53 -6.79 4.31
N LYS A 95 9.71 -8.06 4.64
CA LYS A 95 9.57 -9.19 3.72
C LYS A 95 8.82 -10.30 4.46
N VAL A 96 7.79 -10.85 3.83
CA VAL A 96 7.07 -11.99 4.40
C VAL A 96 8.02 -13.17 4.50
N SER A 97 8.22 -13.68 5.71
CA SER A 97 9.13 -14.81 6.00
C SER A 97 8.41 -16.13 6.26
N GLU A 98 7.07 -16.14 6.27
CA GLU A 98 6.28 -17.36 6.38
C GLU A 98 6.56 -18.26 5.15
N PRO A 99 6.79 -19.58 5.32
CA PRO A 99 7.07 -20.50 4.21
C PRO A 99 5.79 -20.81 3.42
N LEU A 100 5.26 -19.80 2.73
CA LEU A 100 3.96 -19.85 2.06
C LEU A 100 3.98 -20.82 0.88
N ALA A 101 5.06 -20.85 0.11
CA ALA A 101 5.19 -21.71 -1.07
C ALA A 101 5.09 -23.21 -0.72
N GLU A 102 5.71 -23.64 0.38
CA GLU A 102 5.66 -25.04 0.86
C GLU A 102 4.23 -25.48 1.19
N LYS A 103 3.37 -24.54 1.58
CA LYS A 103 1.96 -24.77 1.93
C LYS A 103 1.00 -24.47 0.78
N LYS A 104 1.50 -24.17 -0.42
CA LYS A 104 0.69 -23.67 -1.55
C LYS A 104 -0.16 -22.45 -1.17
N MET A 105 0.44 -21.56 -0.40
CA MET A 105 -0.14 -20.31 0.08
C MET A 105 0.51 -19.11 -0.58
N PHE A 106 -0.16 -17.96 -0.52
CA PHE A 106 0.35 -16.68 -0.99
C PHE A 106 -0.09 -15.55 -0.07
N ALA A 107 0.70 -14.49 -0.02
CA ALA A 107 0.40 -13.28 0.72
C ALA A 107 0.08 -12.13 -0.25
N TYR A 108 -0.70 -11.17 0.21
CA TYR A 108 -1.11 -10.02 -0.60
C TYR A 108 -1.62 -8.88 0.29
N ASN A 109 -1.74 -7.69 -0.31
CA ASN A 109 -2.45 -6.54 0.25
C ASN A 109 -2.00 -6.14 1.66
N THR A 110 -0.75 -5.73 1.81
CA THR A 110 -0.30 -5.11 3.05
C THR A 110 -1.16 -3.88 3.37
N MET A 111 -1.76 -3.85 4.56
CA MET A 111 -2.54 -2.74 5.09
C MET A 111 -1.82 -2.11 6.29
N VAL A 112 -1.85 -0.79 6.35
CA VAL A 112 -1.33 -0.04 7.49
C VAL A 112 -2.48 0.32 8.42
N HIS A 113 -2.25 0.27 9.74
CA HIS A 113 -3.21 0.72 10.75
C HIS A 113 -2.65 1.91 11.56
N PRO A 114 -2.68 3.15 11.03
CA PRO A 114 -2.12 4.32 11.70
C PRO A 114 -2.70 4.64 13.08
N GLN A 115 -3.93 4.18 13.35
CA GLN A 115 -4.58 4.29 14.65
C GLN A 115 -3.96 3.40 15.74
N PHE A 116 -3.17 2.39 15.38
CA PHE A 116 -2.52 1.48 16.31
C PHE A 116 -1.01 1.70 16.29
N GLN A 117 -0.54 2.52 17.24
CA GLN A 117 0.88 2.78 17.46
C GLN A 117 1.26 2.37 18.89
N LYS A 118 2.40 1.71 19.03
CA LYS A 118 2.95 1.27 20.32
C LYS A 118 4.48 1.30 20.26
N GLU A 119 5.12 1.93 21.24
CA GLU A 119 6.59 1.91 21.38
C GLU A 119 7.34 2.31 20.09
N ASP A 120 6.96 3.43 19.48
CA ASP A 120 7.50 3.92 18.19
C ASP A 120 7.37 2.92 17.03
N ARG A 121 6.33 2.09 17.06
CA ARG A 121 5.97 1.16 15.98
C ARG A 121 4.54 1.42 15.54
N ILE A 122 4.26 1.11 14.28
CA ILE A 122 2.93 1.10 13.69
C ILE A 122 2.52 -0.35 13.40
N LEU A 123 1.26 -0.67 13.63
CA LEU A 123 0.73 -1.99 13.29
C LEU A 123 0.44 -2.05 11.79
N MET A 124 0.90 -3.12 11.16
CA MET A 124 0.54 -3.47 9.79
C MET A 124 0.03 -4.90 9.76
N CYS A 125 -0.69 -5.24 8.69
CA CYS A 125 -1.03 -6.61 8.39
C CYS A 125 -0.90 -6.91 6.91
N TYR A 126 -0.82 -8.18 6.55
CA TYR A 126 -1.02 -8.65 5.18
C TYR A 126 -2.04 -9.79 5.19
N ASN A 127 -2.72 -9.97 4.07
CA ASN A 127 -3.64 -11.09 3.88
C ASN A 127 -2.86 -12.32 3.42
N VAL A 128 -3.40 -13.48 3.76
CA VAL A 128 -2.89 -14.77 3.31
C VAL A 128 -4.04 -15.59 2.77
N ASN A 129 -3.78 -16.37 1.74
CA ASN A 129 -4.71 -17.32 1.15
C ASN A 129 -3.96 -18.54 0.59
N CYS A 130 -4.68 -19.57 0.16
CA CYS A 130 -4.14 -20.76 -0.50
C CYS A 130 -4.70 -20.91 -1.92
N TYR A 131 -3.97 -21.65 -2.75
CA TYR A 131 -4.39 -21.93 -4.13
C TYR A 131 -5.47 -23.02 -4.22
N GLU A 132 -5.55 -23.89 -3.21
CA GLU A 132 -6.52 -24.99 -3.14
C GLU A 132 -7.65 -24.65 -2.17
N GLU A 133 -8.88 -24.57 -2.67
CA GLU A 133 -10.04 -24.19 -1.84
C GLU A 133 -10.32 -25.20 -0.72
N ALA A 134 -10.11 -26.50 -0.98
CA ALA A 134 -10.32 -27.56 0.01
C ALA A 134 -9.49 -27.36 1.29
N ASP A 135 -8.29 -26.75 1.17
CA ASP A 135 -7.42 -26.49 2.31
C ASP A 135 -8.03 -25.45 3.27
N LEU A 136 -8.90 -24.55 2.78
CA LEU A 136 -9.59 -23.57 3.63
C LEU A 136 -10.54 -24.23 4.63
N PHE A 137 -11.15 -25.36 4.26
CA PHE A 137 -12.05 -26.12 5.13
C PHE A 137 -11.28 -26.95 6.17
N ASN A 138 -10.07 -27.40 5.83
CA ASN A 138 -9.21 -28.16 6.73
C ASN A 138 -8.36 -27.25 7.65
N HIS A 139 -8.04 -26.04 7.18
CA HIS A 139 -7.13 -25.12 7.83
C HIS A 139 -7.70 -23.69 7.84
N ALA A 140 -8.61 -23.43 8.79
CA ALA A 140 -9.21 -22.11 8.97
C ALA A 140 -8.19 -20.97 9.25
N SER A 141 -6.92 -21.28 9.53
CA SER A 141 -5.85 -20.29 9.70
C SER A 141 -5.26 -19.79 8.37
N TYR A 142 -5.54 -20.46 7.24
CA TYR A 142 -4.96 -20.13 5.94
C TYR A 142 -5.53 -18.81 5.38
N TYR A 143 -6.80 -18.49 5.69
CA TYR A 143 -7.47 -17.27 5.25
C TYR A 143 -7.68 -16.28 6.40
N LYS A 144 -6.57 -15.90 7.06
CA LYS A 144 -6.57 -14.93 8.15
C LYS A 144 -5.40 -13.95 8.00
N PRO A 145 -5.60 -12.66 8.32
CA PRO A 145 -4.52 -11.68 8.26
C PRO A 145 -3.39 -12.01 9.23
N ARG A 146 -2.16 -11.66 8.83
CA ARG A 146 -0.96 -11.74 9.68
C ARG A 146 -0.57 -10.34 10.10
N PHE A 147 -0.46 -10.11 11.40
CA PHE A 147 -0.14 -8.81 11.96
C PHE A 147 1.34 -8.73 12.36
N PHE A 148 1.96 -7.58 12.12
CA PHE A 148 3.35 -7.33 12.45
C PHE A 148 3.56 -5.85 12.80
N TRP A 149 4.52 -5.60 13.69
CA TRP A 149 4.87 -4.24 14.10
C TRP A 149 6.07 -3.75 13.29
N VAL A 150 5.95 -2.56 12.69
CA VAL A 150 7.04 -1.91 11.95
C VAL A 150 7.55 -0.72 12.75
N PRO A 151 8.86 -0.61 13.04
CA PRO A 151 9.43 0.59 13.64
C PRO A 151 9.23 1.82 12.76
N ILE A 152 8.78 2.93 13.35
CA ILE A 152 8.59 4.20 12.64
C ILE A 152 9.91 4.66 12.01
N LYS A 153 11.04 4.45 12.68
CA LYS A 153 12.38 4.72 12.12
C LYS A 153 12.68 3.93 10.84
N ALA A 154 12.18 2.70 10.71
CA ALA A 154 12.35 1.92 9.49
C ALA A 154 11.61 2.56 8.32
N ILE A 155 10.45 3.19 8.58
CA ILE A 155 9.67 3.93 7.60
C ILE A 155 10.33 5.27 7.27
N LEU A 156 10.63 6.10 8.28
CA LEU A 156 11.06 7.49 8.06
C LEU A 156 12.56 7.63 7.75
N GLY A 157 13.41 6.73 8.26
CA GLY A 157 14.86 6.76 8.04
C GLY A 157 15.67 7.48 9.12
N ASP A 158 15.01 8.06 10.13
CA ASP A 158 15.62 8.78 11.26
C ASP A 158 15.48 8.01 12.59
#